data_AF-A0A7X6TTN6-F1
#
_entry.id   AF-A0A7X6TTN6-F1
#
_cell.length_a   1.000
_cell.length_b   1.000
_cell.length_c   1.000
_cell.angle_alpha   90.00
_cell.angle_beta   90.00
_cell.angle_gamma   90.00
#
_symmetry.space_group_name_H-M   'P 1'
#
loop_
_entity.id
_entity.type
_entity.pdbx_description
1 polymer ?
#
loop_
_entity_poly.entity_id
_entity_poly.type
_entity_poly.pdbx_seq_one_letter_code
_entity_poly.pdbx_strand_id
1 'polypeptide(L)' 'ERAAFEKRDVTFQMTVDDIYAVGKGNLIGRPEGKK' A
#
# COMPACT_ATOMS: atom_id res chain seq x y z
N GLU A 1 3.03 0.18 -12.93
CA GLU A 1 4.19 0.85 -12.29
C GLU A 1 4.25 0.69 -10.77
N ARG A 2 3.13 0.85 -10.03
CA ARG A 2 3.10 0.76 -8.56
C ARG A 2 3.73 -0.51 -7.96
N ALA A 3 3.40 -1.69 -8.48
CA ALA A 3 3.96 -2.96 -8.02
C ALA A 3 5.50 -3.03 -8.14
N ALA A 4 6.04 -2.55 -9.27
CA ALA A 4 7.49 -2.46 -9.48
C ALA A 4 8.14 -1.43 -8.53
N PHE A 5 7.49 -0.28 -8.31
CA PHE A 5 7.96 0.75 -7.38
C PHE A 5 7.97 0.26 -5.93
N GLU A 6 6.91 -0.42 -5.49
CA GLU A 6 6.77 -0.94 -4.12
C GLU A 6 7.48 -2.30 -3.92
N LYS A 7 8.07 -2.86 -4.98
CA LYS A 7 8.74 -4.17 -4.98
C LYS A 7 7.86 -5.28 -4.39
N ARG A 8 6.56 -5.25 -4.69
CA ARG A 8 5.59 -6.27 -4.29
C ARG A 8 4.64 -6.60 -5.42
N ASP A 9 4.18 -7.84 -5.46
CA ASP A 9 3.20 -8.28 -6.44
C ASP A 9 1.85 -7.58 -6.23
N VAL A 10 1.11 -7.44 -7.33
CA VAL A 10 -0.27 -6.95 -7.27
C VAL A 10 -1.12 -8.00 -6.58
N THR A 11 -1.60 -7.66 -5.38
CA THR A 11 -2.44 -8.54 -4.56
C THR A 11 -3.60 -7.75 -3.98
N PHE A 12 -4.62 -8.46 -3.48
CA PHE A 12 -5.75 -7.85 -2.79
C PHE A 12 -5.32 -7.03 -1.55
N GLN A 13 -4.17 -7.34 -0.96
CA GLN A 13 -3.61 -6.56 0.16
C GLN A 13 -3.38 -5.09 -0.22
N MET A 14 -3.02 -4.79 -1.48
CA MET A 14 -2.85 -3.40 -1.92
C MET A 14 -4.16 -2.60 -1.81
N THR A 15 -5.30 -3.24 -2.13
CA THR A 15 -6.63 -2.65 -1.99
C THR A 15 -7.00 -2.43 -0.52
N VAL A 16 -6.70 -3.41 0.34
CA VAL A 16 -6.90 -3.28 1.79
C VAL A 16 -6.09 -2.10 2.34
N ASP A 17 -4.82 -1.99 1.94
CA ASP A 17 -3.95 -0.90 2.38
C ASP A 17 -4.49 0.48 1.95
N ASP A 18 -5.04 0.59 0.73
CA ASP A 18 -5.61 1.84 0.22
C ASP A 18 -6.89 2.26 0.97
N ILE A 19 -7.72 1.31 1.40
CA ILE A 19 -8.92 1.60 2.21
C ILE A 19 -8.53 2.32 3.51
N TYR A 20 -7.44 1.89 4.16
CA TYR A 20 -6.99 2.47 5.42
C TYR A 20 -6.03 3.66 5.25
N ALA A 21 -5.45 3.86 4.06
CA ALA A 21 -4.46 4.91 3.81
C ALA A 21 -5.00 6.30 4.17
N VAL A 22 -6.25 6.61 3.80
CA VAL A 22 -6.87 7.91 4.06
C VAL A 22 -7.02 8.17 5.56
N GLY A 23 -7.42 7.14 6.33
CA GLY A 23 -7.47 7.23 7.79
C GLY A 23 -6.09 7.44 8.44
N LYS A 24 -5.01 7.04 7.75
CA LYS A 24 -3.62 7.26 8.15
C LYS A 24 -3.02 8.56 7.58
N GLY A 25 -3.81 9.41 6.93
CA GLY A 25 -3.36 10.68 6.37
C GLY A 25 -2.61 10.57 5.04
N ASN A 26 -2.66 9.42 4.37
CA ASN A 26 -2.02 9.19 3.07
C ASN A 26 -3.06 8.88 2.00
N LEU A 27 -2.80 9.25 0.75
CA LEU A 27 -3.68 8.89 -0.37
C LEU A 27 -3.45 7.45 -0.86
N ILE A 28 -2.24 6.91 -0.65
CA ILE A 28 -1.82 5.61 -1.19
C ILE A 28 -1.34 4.74 -0.03
N GLY A 29 -1.89 3.52 0.07
CA GLY A 29 -1.50 2.50 1.04
C GLY A 29 -0.14 1.90 0.71
N ARG A 30 0.92 2.58 1.12
CA ARG A 30 2.31 2.09 0.97
C ARG A 30 2.63 1.08 2.08
N PRO A 31 3.45 0.06 1.80
CA PRO A 31 3.87 -0.90 2.82
C PRO A 31 4.69 -0.19 3.91
N GLU A 32 4.20 -0.25 5.15
CA GLU A 32 4.95 0.17 6.33
C GLU A 32 5.94 -0.95 6.66
N GLY A 33 7.25 -0.67 6.53
CA GLY A 33 8.28 -1.65 6.87
C GLY A 33 8.06 -2.17 8.29
N LYS A 34 7.90 -3.48 8.45
CA LYS A 34 7.94 -4.10 9.78
C LYS A 34 9.28 -3.71 10.41
N LYS A 35 9.26 -2.90 11.47
CA LYS A 35 10.37 -2.86 12.42
C LYS A 35 10.55 -4.24 13.04
#